data_AF-W7S6S1-F1
#
_entry.id   AF-W7S6S1-F1
#
_cell.length_a   1.000
_cell.length_b   1.000
_cell.length_c   1.000
_cell.angle_alpha   90.00
_cell.angle_beta   90.00
_cell.angle_gamma   90.00
#
_symmetry.space_group_name_H-M   'P 1'
#
loop_
_entity.id
_entity.type
_entity.pdbx_description
1 polymer ?
#
loop_
_entity_poly.entity_id
_entity_poly.type
_entity_poly.pdbx_seq_one_letter_code
_entity_poly.pdbx_strand_id
1 'polypeptide(L)'
;MHVSTPSGDQPSRSTPAADPTPRPTRRVFSPDYKLAIVTAVESAPPGTPVHAVAEEGVRFRDIAEAIGRQLKLPAVSLTAEEASGHFGLLAPLVSLDNPTSSALTRERFDWVPAHPGLIADIENGHYFKDAA
;
A
#
# COMPACT_ATOMS: atom_id res chain seq x y z
N MET A 1 47.13 -44.56 -3.22
CA MET A 1 46.90 -44.50 -1.76
C MET A 1 45.97 -43.32 -1.49
N HIS A 2 44.72 -43.59 -1.10
CA HIS A 2 43.74 -42.56 -0.73
C HIS A 2 43.93 -42.22 0.76
N VAL A 3 44.08 -40.94 1.09
CA VAL A 3 44.03 -40.46 2.47
C VAL A 3 42.68 -39.77 2.67
N SER A 4 41.85 -40.32 3.55
CA SER A 4 40.57 -39.74 3.95
C SER A 4 40.78 -38.82 5.15
N THR A 5 40.31 -37.58 5.07
CA THR A 5 40.24 -36.62 6.19
C THR A 5 38.90 -36.80 6.92
N PRO A 6 38.83 -36.74 8.27
CA PRO A 6 37.57 -36.90 8.98
C PRO A 6 36.73 -35.62 8.90
N SER A 7 35.43 -35.81 8.72
CA SER A 7 34.40 -34.76 8.72
C SER A 7 34.22 -34.22 10.13
N GLY A 8 34.62 -32.96 10.35
CA GLY A 8 34.33 -32.21 11.57
C GLY A 8 32.93 -31.62 11.54
N ASP A 9 32.24 -31.70 12.67
CA ASP A 9 30.92 -31.16 12.98
C ASP A 9 30.68 -29.75 12.41
N GLN A 10 29.69 -29.61 11.53
CA GLN A 10 29.13 -28.29 11.21
C GLN A 10 28.04 -27.93 12.24
N PRO A 11 28.08 -26.73 12.85
CA PRO A 11 27.03 -26.29 13.75
C PRO A 11 25.70 -26.17 13.00
N SER A 12 24.65 -26.81 13.52
CA SER A 12 23.31 -26.78 12.94
C SER A 12 22.82 -25.33 12.88
N ARG A 13 22.62 -24.79 11.68
CA ARG A 13 21.90 -23.52 11.50
C ARG A 13 20.45 -23.75 11.91
N SER A 14 20.05 -23.20 13.05
CA SER A 14 18.64 -23.10 13.42
C SER A 14 17.94 -22.22 12.40
N THR A 15 16.96 -22.78 11.69
CA THR A 15 16.04 -22.02 10.86
C THR A 15 15.22 -21.13 11.80
N PRO A 16 15.17 -19.80 11.60
CA PRO A 16 14.29 -18.95 12.41
C PRO A 16 12.84 -19.42 12.24
N ALA A 17 12.08 -19.41 13.33
CA ALA A 17 10.68 -19.78 13.33
C ALA A 17 9.94 -18.97 12.26
N ALA A 18 9.12 -19.65 11.46
CA ALA A 18 8.34 -19.01 10.42
C ALA A 18 7.48 -17.91 11.03
N ASP A 19 7.49 -16.73 10.40
CA ASP A 19 6.62 -15.61 10.75
C ASP A 19 5.15 -16.09 10.74
N PRO A 20 4.43 -16.02 11.86
CA PRO A 20 3.07 -16.53 11.98
C PRO A 20 2.06 -15.69 11.19
N THR A 21 2.46 -14.52 10.69
CA THR A 21 1.53 -13.67 9.93
C THR A 21 1.25 -14.27 8.56
N PRO A 22 -0.03 -14.43 8.17
CA PRO A 22 -0.39 -14.81 6.81
C PRO A 22 0.23 -13.80 5.85
N ARG A 23 1.07 -14.27 4.92
CA ARG A 23 1.59 -13.42 3.85
C ARG A 23 0.39 -12.84 3.11
N PRO A 24 0.21 -11.51 3.01
CA PRO A 24 -0.97 -10.94 2.35
C PRO A 24 -1.03 -11.45 0.92
N THR A 25 -1.99 -12.33 0.63
CA THR A 25 -1.96 -13.20 -0.56
C THR A 25 -2.42 -12.50 -1.83
N ARG A 26 -2.93 -11.27 -1.76
CA ARG A 26 -3.29 -10.56 -2.98
C ARG A 26 -3.45 -9.06 -2.73
N ARG A 27 -2.52 -8.26 -3.24
CA ARG A 27 -2.81 -6.85 -3.54
C ARG A 27 -3.73 -6.82 -4.75
N VAL A 28 -5.04 -6.94 -4.52
CA VAL A 28 -6.03 -6.83 -5.60
C VAL A 28 -6.25 -5.35 -5.83
N PHE A 29 -5.68 -4.81 -6.91
CA PHE A 29 -6.12 -3.51 -7.43
C PHE A 29 -7.61 -3.59 -7.79
N SER A 30 -8.35 -2.50 -7.57
CA SER A 30 -9.76 -2.44 -7.92
C SER A 30 -9.96 -2.73 -9.42
N PRO A 31 -11.11 -3.29 -9.83
CA PRO A 31 -11.46 -3.41 -11.24
C PRO A 31 -11.29 -2.09 -12.02
N ASP A 32 -11.64 -0.95 -11.41
CA ASP A 32 -11.50 0.36 -12.06
C ASP A 32 -10.05 0.72 -12.35
N TYR A 33 -9.13 0.45 -11.43
CA TYR A 33 -7.71 0.66 -11.64
C TYR A 33 -7.21 -0.20 -12.81
N LYS A 34 -7.59 -1.48 -12.83
CA LYS A 34 -7.19 -2.39 -13.91
C LYS A 34 -7.72 -1.92 -15.26
N LEU A 35 -8.97 -1.50 -15.31
CA LEU A 35 -9.58 -0.99 -16.53
C LEU A 35 -8.89 0.27 -17.04
N ALA A 36 -8.54 1.21 -16.14
CA ALA A 36 -7.78 2.40 -16.51
C ALA A 36 -6.43 2.06 -17.16
N ILE A 37 -5.68 1.11 -16.56
CA ILE A 37 -4.39 0.69 -17.09
C ILE A 37 -4.52 -0.04 -18.43
N VAL A 38 -5.46 -0.99 -18.55
CA VAL A 38 -5.69 -1.72 -19.81
C VAL A 38 -6.08 -0.76 -20.92
N THR A 39 -7.04 0.12 -20.67
CA THR A 39 -7.50 1.11 -21.66
C THR A 39 -6.36 2.00 -22.13
N ALA A 40 -5.54 2.48 -21.20
CA ALA A 40 -4.37 3.28 -21.53
C ALA A 40 -3.35 2.51 -22.39
N VAL A 41 -3.04 1.27 -22.04
CA VAL A 41 -2.08 0.45 -22.80
C VAL A 41 -2.57 0.17 -24.23
N GLU A 42 -3.87 -0.07 -24.40
CA GLU A 42 -4.45 -0.44 -25.69
C GLU A 42 -4.64 0.75 -26.64
N SER A 43 -4.89 1.95 -26.09
CA SER A 43 -5.33 3.10 -26.89
C SER A 43 -4.37 4.31 -26.88
N ALA A 44 -3.45 4.39 -25.92
CA ALA A 44 -2.61 5.58 -25.78
C ALA A 44 -1.34 5.52 -26.64
N PRO A 45 -0.89 6.66 -27.20
CA PRO A 45 0.44 6.75 -27.78
C PRO A 45 1.54 6.38 -26.77
N PRO A 46 2.67 5.80 -27.21
CA PRO A 46 3.80 5.51 -26.34
C PRO A 46 4.26 6.75 -25.57
N GLY A 47 4.54 6.59 -24.28
CA GLY A 47 4.96 7.68 -23.39
C GLY A 47 3.83 8.54 -22.84
N THR A 48 2.56 8.18 -23.07
CA THR A 48 1.42 8.90 -22.49
C THR A 48 1.37 8.69 -20.97
N PRO A 49 1.45 9.77 -20.15
CA PRO A 49 1.29 9.64 -18.71
C PRO A 49 -0.17 9.41 -18.33
N VAL A 50 -0.39 8.56 -17.32
CA VAL A 50 -1.72 8.19 -16.83
C VAL A 50 -1.74 8.21 -15.31
N HIS A 51 -2.70 8.94 -14.74
CA HIS A 51 -2.95 8.96 -13.30
C HIS A 51 -4.24 8.20 -13.01
N ALA A 52 -4.11 6.91 -12.70
CA ALA A 52 -5.23 6.04 -12.33
C ALA A 52 -5.61 6.24 -10.84
N VAL A 53 -5.94 7.47 -10.47
CA VAL A 53 -6.35 7.86 -9.11
C VAL A 53 -7.85 8.18 -9.09
N ALA A 54 -8.61 7.47 -8.25
CA ALA A 54 -10.06 7.63 -8.19
C ALA A 54 -10.50 8.89 -7.44
N GLU A 55 -9.73 9.31 -6.43
CA GLU A 55 -10.01 10.47 -5.60
C GLU A 55 -8.79 11.39 -5.52
N GLU A 56 -9.02 12.69 -5.53
CA GLU A 56 -7.95 13.68 -5.42
C GLU A 56 -7.86 14.18 -3.98
N GLY A 57 -6.65 14.19 -3.41
CA GLY A 57 -6.36 14.91 -2.16
C GLY A 57 -7.03 14.35 -0.89
N VAL A 58 -7.15 13.03 -0.74
CA VAL A 58 -7.61 12.44 0.53
C VAL A 58 -6.62 12.80 1.64
N ARG A 59 -7.08 13.52 2.67
CA ARG A 59 -6.20 14.02 3.73
C ARG A 59 -5.66 12.85 4.55
N PHE A 60 -4.36 12.88 4.83
CA PHE A 60 -3.69 11.84 5.63
C PHE A 60 -4.33 11.65 7.02
N ARG A 61 -4.79 12.75 7.62
CA ARG A 61 -5.56 12.74 8.89
C ARG A 61 -6.83 11.88 8.78
N ASP A 62 -7.61 12.03 7.71
CA ASP A 62 -8.88 11.33 7.56
C ASP A 62 -8.66 9.81 7.44
N ILE A 63 -7.58 9.41 6.77
CA ILE A 63 -7.15 8.00 6.67
C ILE A 63 -6.80 7.46 8.07
N ALA A 64 -5.97 8.18 8.83
CA ALA A 64 -5.58 7.78 10.18
C ALA A 64 -6.79 7.66 11.13
N GLU A 65 -7.72 8.61 11.06
CA GLU A 65 -8.95 8.57 11.85
C GLU A 65 -9.87 7.42 11.44
N ALA A 66 -10.01 7.11 10.14
CA ALA A 66 -10.81 5.98 9.66
C ALA A 66 -10.28 4.64 10.17
N ILE A 67 -8.96 4.45 10.10
CA ILE A 67 -8.28 3.27 10.66
C ILE A 67 -8.49 3.22 12.19
N GLY A 68 -8.29 4.33 12.88
CA GLY A 68 -8.49 4.43 14.33
C GLY A 68 -9.90 4.05 14.77
N ARG A 69 -10.93 4.49 14.04
CA ARG A 69 -12.33 4.09 14.30
C ARG A 69 -12.54 2.58 14.20
N GLN A 70 -11.97 1.94 13.18
CA GLN A 70 -12.10 0.49 12.97
C GLN A 70 -11.37 -0.32 14.06
N LEU A 71 -10.22 0.17 14.52
CA LEU A 71 -9.42 -0.46 15.57
C LEU A 71 -9.79 -0.03 17.00
N LYS A 72 -10.72 0.93 17.15
CA LYS A 72 -11.04 1.59 18.44
C LYS A 72 -9.83 2.24 19.12
N LEU A 73 -8.96 2.85 18.31
CA LEU A 73 -7.76 3.56 18.76
C LEU A 73 -7.87 5.06 18.42
N PRO A 74 -7.37 5.96 19.28
CA PRO A 74 -7.33 7.38 18.98
C PRO A 74 -6.30 7.68 17.89
N ALA A 75 -6.65 8.53 16.93
CA ALA A 75 -5.69 9.16 16.04
C ALA A 75 -5.09 10.40 16.71
N VAL A 76 -3.77 10.52 16.70
CA VAL A 76 -3.03 11.64 17.29
C VAL A 76 -2.26 12.40 16.22
N SER A 77 -2.19 13.73 16.37
CA SER A 77 -1.33 14.56 15.53
C SER A 77 0.08 14.59 16.08
N LEU A 78 1.07 14.63 15.19
CA LEU A 78 2.49 14.74 15.51
C LEU A 78 3.06 16.03 14.93
N THR A 79 4.04 16.63 15.60
CA THR A 79 4.88 17.67 15.00
C THR A 79 5.80 17.09 13.92
N ALA A 80 6.45 17.95 13.13
CA ALA A 80 7.41 17.49 12.12
C ALA A 80 8.59 16.74 12.75
N GLU A 81 9.10 17.23 13.89
CA GLU A 81 10.18 16.59 14.64
C GLU A 81 9.75 15.22 15.19
N GLU A 82 8.55 15.12 15.77
CA GLU A 82 7.99 13.87 16.27
C GLU A 82 7.73 12.86 15.15
N ALA A 83 7.22 13.33 14.00
CA ALA A 83 6.97 12.51 12.82
C ALA A 83 8.26 11.87 12.29
N SER A 84 9.40 12.59 12.33
CA SER A 84 10.69 12.01 11.95
C SER A 84 11.10 10.85 12.85
N GLY A 85 10.87 10.96 14.16
CA GLY A 85 11.13 9.87 15.11
C GLY A 85 10.15 8.71 14.95
N HIS A 86 8.89 9.00 14.65
CA HIS A 86 7.82 8.01 14.54
C HIS A 86 7.88 7.21 13.23
N PHE A 87 8.05 7.88 12.09
CA PHE A 87 8.04 7.25 10.76
C PHE A 87 9.43 6.91 10.23
N GLY A 88 10.50 7.39 10.89
CA GLY A 88 11.88 7.10 10.52
C GLY A 88 12.17 7.45 9.05
N LEU A 89 12.68 6.47 8.30
CA LEU A 89 13.02 6.63 6.87
C LEU A 89 11.81 7.02 5.99
N LEU A 90 10.57 6.78 6.45
CA LEU A 90 9.34 7.12 5.73
C LEU A 90 8.84 8.53 6.04
N ALA A 91 9.40 9.21 7.03
CA ALA A 91 8.95 10.55 7.43
C ALA A 91 8.89 11.56 6.27
N PRO A 92 9.87 11.60 5.33
CA PRO A 92 9.78 12.48 4.17
C PRO A 92 8.61 12.16 3.24
N LEU A 93 8.25 10.88 3.09
CA LEU A 93 7.14 10.46 2.24
C LEU A 93 5.79 10.75 2.88
N VAL A 94 5.66 10.49 4.19
CA VAL A 94 4.41 10.75 4.95
C VAL A 94 4.12 12.24 5.07
N SER A 95 5.16 13.08 5.12
CA SER A 95 5.02 14.53 5.22
C SER A 95 4.80 15.22 3.86
N LEU A 96 4.93 14.49 2.76
CA LEU A 96 4.83 15.07 1.42
C LEU A 96 3.35 15.29 1.04
N ASP A 97 3.01 16.54 0.72
CA ASP A 97 1.74 16.86 0.08
C ASP A 97 1.89 16.69 -1.44
N ASN A 98 1.27 15.65 -1.99
CA ASN A 98 1.36 15.29 -3.42
C ASN A 98 -0.04 15.02 -4.01
N PRO A 99 -0.92 16.05 -4.10
CA PRO A 99 -2.22 15.89 -4.71
C PRO A 99 -2.06 15.50 -6.18
N THR A 100 -2.61 14.36 -6.55
CA THR A 100 -2.58 13.85 -7.92
C THR A 100 -3.99 13.87 -8.49
N SER A 101 -4.15 14.48 -9.66
CA SER A 101 -5.43 14.53 -10.37
C SER A 101 -5.48 13.49 -11.49
N SER A 102 -6.65 12.88 -11.67
CA SER A 102 -6.97 12.01 -12.81
C SER A 102 -7.76 12.70 -13.92
N ALA A 103 -7.97 14.03 -13.86
CA ALA A 103 -8.81 14.76 -14.82
C ALA A 103 -8.47 14.44 -16.29
N LEU A 104 -7.18 14.51 -16.66
CA LEU A 104 -6.73 14.17 -18.03
C LEU A 104 -6.93 12.70 -18.38
N THR A 105 -6.77 11.79 -17.43
CA THR A 105 -7.03 10.36 -17.65
C THR A 105 -8.51 10.11 -17.90
N ARG A 106 -9.39 10.76 -17.14
CA ARG A 106 -10.85 10.67 -17.33
C ARG A 106 -11.27 11.21 -18.69
N GLU A 107 -10.78 12.41 -19.05
CA GLU A 107 -11.09 13.05 -20.33
C GLU A 107 -10.62 12.22 -21.53
N ARG A 108 -9.39 11.70 -21.48
CA ARG A 108 -8.78 10.99 -22.62
C ARG A 108 -9.34 9.60 -22.86
N PHE A 109 -9.71 8.90 -21.79
CA PHE A 109 -10.06 7.49 -21.84
C PHE A 109 -11.52 7.21 -21.44
N ASP A 110 -12.33 8.26 -21.28
CA ASP A 110 -13.71 8.18 -20.79
C ASP A 110 -13.81 7.35 -19.48
N TRP A 111 -12.76 7.44 -18.65
CA TRP A 111 -12.64 6.63 -17.46
C TRP A 111 -13.46 7.23 -16.32
N VAL A 112 -14.39 6.44 -15.78
CA VAL A 112 -15.21 6.80 -14.63
C VAL A 112 -14.99 5.78 -13.50
N PRO A 113 -14.33 6.16 -12.39
CA PRO A 113 -14.24 5.31 -11.21
C PRO A 113 -15.64 5.05 -10.65
N ALA A 114 -15.94 3.79 -10.34
CA ALA A 114 -17.25 3.32 -9.88
C ALA A 114 -17.21 2.74 -8.46
N HIS A 115 -16.03 2.45 -7.91
CA HIS A 115 -15.89 1.89 -6.56
C HIS A 115 -15.94 2.97 -5.47
N PRO A 116 -16.27 2.58 -4.22
CA PRO A 116 -16.21 3.50 -3.09
C PRO A 116 -14.84 4.15 -2.94
N GLY A 117 -14.86 5.39 -2.45
CA GLY A 117 -13.63 6.09 -2.05
C GLY A 117 -12.90 5.40 -0.90
N LEU A 118 -11.63 5.73 -0.72
CA LEU A 118 -10.72 5.10 0.23
C LEU A 118 -11.28 5.07 1.65
N ILE A 119 -11.85 6.19 2.13
CA ILE A 119 -12.38 6.27 3.50
C ILE A 119 -13.56 5.32 3.67
N ALA A 120 -14.52 5.35 2.74
CA ALA A 120 -15.67 4.45 2.77
C ALA A 120 -15.22 2.98 2.66
N ASP A 121 -14.19 2.69 1.88
CA ASP A 121 -13.65 1.34 1.74
C ASP A 121 -12.94 0.85 3.01
N ILE A 122 -12.18 1.71 3.70
CA ILE A 122 -11.61 1.41 5.03
C ILE A 122 -12.72 1.12 6.03
N GLU A 123 -13.79 1.92 5.99
CA GLU A 123 -14.92 1.80 6.92
C GLU A 123 -15.78 0.56 6.70
N ASN A 124 -15.71 -0.06 5.51
CA ASN A 124 -16.32 -1.37 5.24
C ASN A 124 -15.67 -2.52 6.04
N GLY A 125 -14.57 -2.26 6.75
CA GLY A 125 -14.03 -3.13 7.81
C GLY A 125 -13.33 -4.40 7.30
N HIS A 126 -13.26 -4.62 5.99
CA HIS A 126 -12.69 -5.84 5.42
C HIS A 126 -11.17 -5.97 5.60
N TYR A 127 -10.49 -4.87 5.93
CA TYR A 127 -9.07 -4.82 6.30
C TYR A 127 -8.74 -5.30 7.72
N PHE A 128 -9.74 -5.41 8.60
CA PHE A 128 -9.54 -5.63 10.04
C PHE A 128 -10.10 -6.98 10.53
N LYS A 129 -10.44 -7.88 9.61
CA LYS A 129 -11.12 -9.16 9.90
C LYS A 129 -10.32 -10.15 10.75
N ASP A 130 -8.98 -10.01 10.79
CA ASP A 130 -8.09 -10.88 11.58
C ASP A 130 -7.56 -10.21 12.87
N ALA A 131 -8.03 -9.00 13.19
CA ALA A 131 -7.61 -8.24 14.38
C ALA A 131 -8.49 -8.51 15.62
N ALA A 132 -9.32 -9.55 15.59
CA ALA A 132 -10.26 -9.94 16.64
C ALA A 132 -9.95 -11.31 17.21
#